data_AF-A0A0M1JAV4-F1
#
_entry.id   AF-A0A0M1JAV4-F1
#
_cell.length_a   1.000
_cell.length_b   1.000
_cell.length_c   1.000
_cell.angle_alpha   90.00
_cell.angle_beta   90.00
_cell.angle_gamma   90.00
#
_symmetry.space_group_name_H-M   'P 1'
#
loop_
_entity.id
_entity.type
_entity.pdbx_description
1 polymer ?
#
loop_
_entity_poly.entity_id
_entity_poly.type
_entity_poly.pdbx_seq_one_letter_code
_entity_poly.pdbx_strand_id
1 'polypeptide(L)' 'MENPQSNKISPKLINLIDNLLLEKLPLAGIRRVTGVSKSWLQNYVNQKYEEISKKVEVTEKPKGPLTIQCDEMWSFVR' A
#
# COMPACT_ATOMS: atom_id res chain seq x y z
N MET A 1 16.46 8.59 -33.56
CA MET A 1 15.21 7.80 -33.51
C MET A 1 15.16 7.13 -32.16
N GLU A 2 14.17 7.47 -31.34
CA GLU A 2 13.49 6.62 -30.33
C GLU A 2 12.57 7.56 -29.56
N ASN A 3 11.28 7.50 -29.88
CA ASN A 3 10.26 8.30 -29.22
C ASN A 3 9.96 7.65 -27.85
N PRO A 4 10.14 8.33 -26.71
CA PRO A 4 9.83 7.74 -25.41
C PRO A 4 8.32 7.49 -25.32
N GLN A 5 7.91 6.24 -25.50
CA GLN A 5 6.55 5.80 -25.21
C GLN A 5 6.30 6.06 -23.72
N SER A 6 5.46 7.06 -23.44
CA SER A 6 4.90 7.27 -22.10
C SER A 6 4.08 6.02 -21.78
N ASN A 7 4.74 5.05 -21.13
CA ASN A 7 4.18 3.76 -20.77
C ASN A 7 3.11 3.97 -19.69
N LYS A 8 1.92 4.41 -20.10
CA LYS A 8 0.74 4.40 -19.24
C LYS A 8 0.44 2.94 -18.90
N ILE A 9 0.61 2.60 -17.63
CA ILE A 9 0.24 1.29 -17.09
C ILE A 9 -1.27 1.12 -17.25
N SER A 10 -1.69 -0.02 -17.79
CA SER A 10 -3.10 -0.27 -18.03
C SER A 10 -3.88 -0.35 -16.71
N PRO A 11 -5.14 0.12 -16.65
CA PRO A 11 -5.96 0.04 -15.44
C PRO A 11 -6.11 -1.40 -14.91
N LYS A 12 -6.18 -2.39 -15.81
CA LYS A 12 -6.22 -3.80 -15.47
C LYS A 12 -4.98 -4.25 -14.70
N LEU A 13 -3.80 -3.75 -15.10
CA LEU A 13 -2.53 -4.08 -14.43
C LEU A 13 -2.43 -3.40 -13.06
N ILE A 14 -2.96 -2.19 -12.91
CA ILE A 14 -3.06 -1.49 -11.62
C ILE A 14 -3.95 -2.29 -10.65
N ASN A 15 -5.13 -2.74 -11.08
CA ASN A 15 -6.03 -3.56 -10.24
C ASN A 15 -5.37 -4.87 -9.81
N LEU A 16 -4.58 -5.51 -10.68
CA LEU A 16 -3.82 -6.69 -10.31
C LEU A 16 -2.78 -6.38 -9.23
N ILE A 17 -2.01 -5.30 -9.39
CA ILE A 17 -1.01 -4.86 -8.39
C ILE A 17 -1.68 -4.61 -7.04
N ASP A 18 -2.84 -3.97 -7.04
CA ASP A 18 -3.61 -3.67 -5.82
C ASP A 18 -4.04 -4.94 -5.08
N ASN A 19 -4.56 -5.93 -5.81
CA ASN A 19 -4.91 -7.21 -5.21
C ASN A 19 -3.68 -7.89 -4.61
N LEU A 20 -2.53 -7.88 -5.30
CA LEU A 20 -1.30 -8.50 -4.80
C LEU A 20 -0.76 -7.78 -3.53
N LEU A 21 -0.96 -6.47 -3.41
CA LEU A 21 -0.60 -5.71 -2.21
C LEU A 21 -1.51 -6.07 -1.02
N LEU A 22 -2.80 -6.33 -1.26
CA LEU A 22 -3.74 -6.79 -0.22
C LEU A 22 -3.36 -8.17 0.33
N GLU A 23 -2.89 -9.07 -0.54
CA GLU A 23 -2.34 -10.38 -0.17
C GLU A 23 -0.97 -10.31 0.54
N LYS A 24 -0.49 -9.09 0.86
CA LYS A 24 0.79 -8.84 1.54
C LYS A 24 2.01 -9.41 0.81
N LEU A 25 1.95 -9.52 -0.51
CA LEU A 25 3.10 -10.00 -1.29
C LEU A 25 4.25 -8.98 -1.29
N PRO A 26 5.51 -9.43 -1.25
CA PRO A 26 6.65 -8.53 -1.28
C PRO A 26 6.71 -7.79 -2.61
N LEU A 27 7.13 -6.51 -2.59
CA LEU A 27 7.26 -5.67 -3.81
C LEU A 27 8.13 -6.31 -4.89
N ALA A 28 9.19 -7.03 -4.47
CA ALA A 28 10.03 -7.78 -5.40
C ALA A 28 9.27 -8.92 -6.09
N GLY A 29 8.36 -9.59 -5.39
CA GLY A 29 7.47 -10.61 -5.94
C GLY A 29 6.47 -10.01 -6.93
N ILE A 30 5.81 -8.93 -6.53
CA ILE A 30 4.87 -8.20 -7.38
C ILE A 30 5.54 -7.78 -8.69
N ARG A 31 6.74 -7.18 -8.60
CA ARG A 31 7.53 -6.78 -9.78
C ARG A 31 7.82 -7.95 -10.72
N ARG A 32 8.13 -9.15 -10.20
CA ARG A 32 8.39 -10.34 -11.03
C ARG A 32 7.13 -10.81 -11.76
N VAL A 33 5.97 -10.73 -11.11
CA VAL A 33 4.69 -11.15 -11.68
C VAL A 33 4.17 -10.15 -12.73
N THR A 34 4.31 -8.85 -12.47
CA THR A 34 3.70 -7.80 -13.30
C THR A 34 4.64 -7.17 -14.31
N GLY A 35 5.96 -7.38 -14.18
CA GLY A 35 6.97 -6.87 -15.10
C GLY A 35 7.19 -5.36 -15.04
N VAL A 36 6.57 -4.66 -14.08
CA VAL A 36 6.67 -3.19 -13.95
C VAL A 36 8.06 -2.76 -13.48
N SER A 37 8.41 -1.50 -13.75
CA SER A 37 9.64 -0.92 -13.22
C SER A 37 9.62 -0.90 -11.68
N LYS A 38 10.76 -1.21 -11.06
CA LYS A 38 10.94 -1.12 -9.59
C LYS A 38 10.66 0.30 -9.10
N SER A 39 11.18 1.32 -9.79
CA SER A 39 10.98 2.72 -9.38
C SER A 39 9.52 3.14 -9.51
N TRP A 40 8.85 2.70 -10.58
CA TRP A 40 7.42 2.97 -10.76
C TRP A 40 6.58 2.34 -9.64
N LEU A 41 6.81 1.06 -9.34
CA LEU A 41 6.07 0.36 -8.28
C LEU A 41 6.31 0.99 -6.90
N GLN A 42 7.56 1.36 -6.60
CA GLN A 42 7.88 2.02 -5.35
C GLN A 42 7.17 3.37 -5.22
N ASN A 43 7.20 4.19 -6.26
CA ASN A 43 6.53 5.49 -6.26
C ASN A 43 5.01 5.34 -6.12
N TYR A 44 4.41 4.40 -6.86
CA TYR A 44 2.98 4.11 -6.79
C TYR A 44 2.54 3.71 -5.37
N VAL A 45 3.29 2.81 -4.74
CA VAL A 45 3.01 2.36 -3.37
C VAL A 45 3.17 3.50 -2.37
N ASN A 46 4.22 4.31 -2.50
CA ASN A 46 4.45 5.47 -1.62
C ASN A 46 3.31 6.48 -1.73
N GLN A 47 2.83 6.77 -2.94
CA GLN A 47 1.69 7.68 -3.16
C GLN A 47 0.42 7.15 -2.47
N LYS A 48 0.13 5.86 -2.59
CA LYS A 48 -1.00 5.24 -1.88
C LYS A 48 -0.88 5.37 -0.36
N TYR A 49 0.32 5.20 0.21
CA TYR A 49 0.51 5.36 1.65
C TYR A 49 0.32 6.80 2.13
N GLU A 50 0.65 7.79 1.31
CA GLU A 50 0.41 9.20 1.64
C GLU A 50 -1.06 9.61 1.47
N GLU A 51 -1.81 8.97 0.58
CA GLU A 51 -3.26 9.20 0.42
C GLU A 51 -4.07 8.67 1.61
N ILE A 52 -3.57 7.67 2.33
CA ILE A 52 -4.25 7.11 3.50
C ILE A 52 -4.15 8.11 4.66
N SER A 53 -5.30 8.56 5.16
CA SER A 53 -5.36 9.40 6.36
C SER A 53 -4.70 8.70 7.54
N LYS A 54 -3.63 9.30 8.06
CA LYS A 54 -2.93 8.84 9.26
C LYS A 54 -3.70 9.16 10.55
N LYS A 55 -4.79 9.92 10.45
CA LYS A 55 -5.66 10.27 11.58
C LYS A 55 -6.83 9.30 11.67
N VAL A 56 -6.95 8.65 12.82
CA VAL A 56 -8.13 7.88 13.18
C VAL A 56 -9.21 8.86 13.64
N GLU A 57 -10.37 8.83 12.99
CA GLU A 57 -11.52 9.56 13.47
C GLU A 57 -12.01 8.92 14.78
N VAL A 58 -11.95 9.66 15.87
CA VAL A 58 -12.36 9.17 17.20
C VAL A 58 -13.76 9.66 17.48
N THR A 59 -14.71 8.73 17.63
CA THR A 59 -16.03 9.02 18.16
C THR A 59 -15.97 9.04 19.69
N GLU A 60 -16.70 9.95 20.33
CA GLU A 60 -16.76 10.01 21.79
C GLU A 60 -17.36 8.71 22.35
N LYS A 61 -16.61 8.07 23.25
CA LYS A 61 -17.08 6.87 23.97
C LYS A 61 -17.87 7.28 25.21
N PRO A 62 -18.92 6.54 25.60
CA PRO A 62 -19.69 6.83 26.80
C PRO A 62 -18.77 6.81 28.04
N LYS A 63 -18.99 7.76 28.95
CA LYS A 63 -18.19 7.90 30.17
C LYS A 63 -18.57 6.79 31.15
N GLY A 64 -17.62 5.94 31.52
CA GLY A 64 -17.80 4.79 32.41
C GLY A 64 -16.51 3.98 32.58
N PRO A 65 -16.51 2.92 33.41
CA PRO A 65 -15.35 2.05 33.56
C PRO A 65 -15.03 1.37 32.22
N LEU A 66 -13.78 1.53 31.75
CA LEU A 66 -13.31 1.02 30.47
C LEU A 66 -12.15 0.04 30.70
N THR A 67 -12.34 -1.22 30.32
CA THR A 67 -11.26 -2.21 30.25
C THR A 67 -10.72 -2.22 28.82
N ILE A 68 -9.46 -1.82 28.65
CA ILE A 68 -8.78 -1.82 27.36
C ILE A 68 -7.86 -3.03 27.30
N GLN A 69 -7.99 -3.84 26.24
CA GLN A 69 -7.00 -4.84 25.87
C GLN A 69 -6.27 -4.34 24.63
N CYS A 70 -4.95 -4.31 24.70
CA CYS A 70 -4.09 -3.97 23.59
C CYS A 70 -3.29 -5.23 23.24
N ASP A 71 -3.35 -5.66 21.98
CA ASP A 71 -2.43 -6.67 21.44
C ASP A 71 -1.29 -5.94 20.71
N GLU A 72 -0.06 -6.36 20.97
CA GLU A 72 1.11 -5.71 20.40
C GLU A 72 1.52 -6.43 19.11
N MET A 73 1.44 -5.73 17.98
CA MET A 73 1.94 -6.22 16.71
C MET A 73 3.33 -5.65 16.43
N TRP A 74 4.37 -6.41 16.76
CA TRP A 74 5.74 -6.02 16.52
C TRP A 74 6.13 -6.26 15.06
N SER A 75 6.71 -5.27 14.41
CA SER A 75 7.34 -5.42 13.10
C SER A 75 8.76 -4.87 13.15
N PHE A 76 9.67 -5.53 12.43
CA PHE A 76 11.03 -5.04 12.31
C PHE A 76 11.09 -3.94 11.27
N VAL A 77 11.50 -2.73 11.68
CA VAL A 77 11.84 -1.63 10.77
C VAL A 77 13.36 -1.50 10.77
N ARG A 78 13.98 -1.71 9.61
CA ARG A 78 15.43 -1.56 9.39
C ARG A 78 15.70 -0.34 8.52
#